data_AF-A0A7V5YID2-F1
#
_entry.id   AF-A0A7V5YID2-F1
#
_cell.length_a   1.000
_cell.length_b   1.000
_cell.length_c   1.000
_cell.angle_alpha   90.00
_cell.angle_beta   90.00
_cell.angle_gamma   90.00
#
_symmetry.space_group_name_H-M   'P 1'
#
loop_
_entity.id
_entity.type
_entity.pdbx_description
1 polymer ?
#
loop_
_entity_poly.entity_id
_entity_poly.type
_entity_poly.pdbx_seq_one_letter_code
_entity_poly.pdbx_strand_id
1 'polypeptide(L)'
;MRLLIALGGNAIKQAHEEGTTEEQFRNCQVTTKLIAEIIKKMSPEDRLAITHGNGPQAGNLLVQQELGKAKVPAQSMDVVGAMTQGQIGYMLQQTLMNYLADSGLDRPVCAVVNQVLVTKDDPEFFGDAASKPVGNFFTEEEAQEIKCEHPEYIIKKVKPNGDRVWRRTVPSPDPIANVESEAIKRMVDAGIIVIASGGGGIPVIKDDHGHYTGVEA
;
A
#
# COMPACT_ATOMS: atom_id res chain seq x y z
N MET A 1 -1.47 22.21 -15.17
CA MET A 1 -0.69 21.81 -13.97
C MET A 1 -0.74 20.29 -13.82
N ARG A 2 0.27 19.67 -13.20
CA ARG A 2 0.21 18.25 -12.76
C ARG A 2 0.24 18.21 -11.24
N LEU A 3 -0.71 17.50 -10.64
CA LEU A 3 -0.84 17.33 -9.20
C LEU A 3 -0.70 15.85 -8.84
N LEU A 4 0.09 15.57 -7.81
CA LEU A 4 0.20 14.25 -7.19
C LEU A 4 -0.29 14.38 -5.74
N ILE A 5 -1.29 13.59 -5.35
CA ILE A 5 -1.79 13.53 -3.97
C ILE A 5 -1.36 12.21 -3.35
N ALA A 6 -0.50 12.26 -2.33
CA ALA A 6 -0.09 11.08 -1.57
C ALA A 6 -0.89 10.97 -0.27
N LEU A 7 -1.74 9.94 -0.16
CA LEU A 7 -2.59 9.70 0.99
C LEU A 7 -1.87 8.85 2.04
N GLY A 8 -1.86 9.31 3.30
CA GLY A 8 -1.38 8.49 4.42
C GLY A 8 -2.36 7.36 4.78
N GLY A 9 -1.91 6.36 5.54
CA GLY A 9 -2.77 5.25 5.98
C GLY A 9 -4.03 5.69 6.75
N ASN A 10 -3.94 6.81 7.48
CA ASN A 10 -5.07 7.42 8.19
C ASN A 10 -6.16 7.96 7.26
N ALA A 11 -5.89 8.14 5.96
CA ALA A 11 -6.93 8.49 4.99
C ALA A 11 -7.91 7.33 4.73
N ILE A 12 -7.53 6.10 5.14
CA ILE A 12 -8.26 4.86 4.86
C ILE A 12 -8.67 4.18 6.16
N LYS A 13 -7.79 4.11 7.17
CA LYS A 13 -8.10 3.55 8.49
C LYS A 13 -7.47 4.37 9.60
N GLN A 14 -8.27 4.84 10.55
CA GLN A 14 -7.79 5.53 11.74
C GLN A 14 -7.20 4.56 12.77
N ALA A 15 -6.36 5.08 13.67
CA ALA A 15 -5.69 4.27 14.70
C ALA A 15 -6.65 3.61 15.69
N HIS A 16 -7.78 4.24 15.99
CA HIS A 16 -8.77 3.78 16.99
C HIS A 16 -9.86 2.86 16.40
N GLU A 17 -9.93 2.73 15.07
CA GLU A 17 -10.95 1.92 14.39
C GLU A 17 -10.53 0.45 14.33
N GLU A 18 -11.50 -0.45 14.28
CA GLU A 18 -11.27 -1.89 14.09
C GLU A 18 -10.76 -2.17 12.66
N GLY A 19 -11.17 -1.35 11.70
CA GLY A 19 -10.79 -1.47 10.29
C GLY A 19 -11.80 -2.29 9.48
N THR A 20 -13.08 -2.22 9.86
CA THR A 20 -14.17 -2.86 9.09
C THR A 20 -14.26 -2.29 7.68
N THR A 21 -14.93 -3.02 6.78
CA THR A 21 -15.15 -2.56 5.41
C THR A 21 -15.90 -1.22 5.41
N GLU A 22 -16.91 -1.08 6.27
CA GLU A 22 -17.75 0.11 6.41
C GLU A 22 -16.93 1.31 6.91
N GLU A 23 -16.07 1.12 7.91
CA GLU A 23 -15.18 2.16 8.42
C GLU A 23 -14.21 2.64 7.33
N GLN A 24 -13.59 1.71 6.61
CA GLN A 24 -12.64 2.05 5.55
C GLN A 24 -13.31 2.78 4.38
N PHE A 25 -14.51 2.36 3.98
CA PHE A 25 -15.30 3.10 2.99
C PHE A 25 -15.68 4.50 3.47
N ARG A 26 -16.11 4.65 4.73
CA ARG A 26 -16.45 5.95 5.31
C ARG A 26 -15.24 6.90 5.32
N ASN A 27 -14.06 6.41 5.66
CA ASN A 27 -12.83 7.20 5.60
C ASN A 27 -12.45 7.57 4.15
N CYS A 28 -12.58 6.63 3.22
CA CYS A 28 -12.38 6.91 1.80
C CYS A 28 -13.34 7.98 1.30
N GLN A 29 -14.62 7.94 1.68
CA GLN A 29 -15.61 8.96 1.33
C GLN A 29 -15.19 10.35 1.82
N VAL A 30 -14.77 10.49 3.09
CA VAL A 30 -14.29 11.77 3.64
C VAL A 30 -13.10 12.28 2.81
N THR A 31 -12.13 11.41 2.53
CA THR A 31 -10.93 11.75 1.75
C THR A 31 -11.30 12.16 0.32
N THR A 32 -12.09 11.36 -0.39
CA THR A 32 -12.44 11.61 -1.79
C THR A 32 -13.36 12.81 -1.96
N LYS A 33 -14.17 13.15 -0.95
CA LYS A 33 -14.93 14.41 -0.93
C LYS A 33 -14.00 15.61 -1.02
N LEU A 34 -12.93 15.64 -0.22
CA LEU A 34 -11.95 16.72 -0.24
C LEU A 34 -11.20 16.78 -1.58
N ILE A 35 -10.85 15.61 -2.15
CA ILE A 35 -10.23 15.53 -3.47
C ILE A 35 -11.17 16.05 -4.55
N ALA A 36 -12.46 15.72 -4.50
CA ALA A 36 -13.45 16.24 -5.44
C ALA A 36 -13.57 17.77 -5.37
N GLU A 37 -13.48 18.37 -4.19
CA GLU A 37 -13.45 19.84 -4.03
C GLU A 37 -12.19 20.49 -4.63
N ILE A 38 -11.05 19.76 -4.65
CA ILE A 38 -9.86 20.19 -5.38
C ILE A 38 -10.13 20.10 -6.89
N ILE A 39 -10.68 18.97 -7.36
CA ILE A 39 -10.95 18.73 -8.79
C ILE A 39 -11.91 19.78 -9.35
N LYS A 40 -12.93 20.22 -8.59
CA LYS A 40 -13.84 21.31 -8.99
C LYS A 40 -13.13 22.61 -9.33
N LYS A 41 -11.96 22.87 -8.74
CA LYS A 41 -11.16 24.07 -8.95
C LYS A 41 -10.08 23.88 -10.02
N MET A 42 -9.88 22.66 -10.49
CA MET A 42 -8.91 22.34 -11.53
C MET A 42 -9.44 22.73 -12.90
N SER A 43 -8.56 23.21 -13.77
CA SER A 43 -8.87 23.40 -15.19
C SER A 43 -8.97 22.04 -15.90
N PRO A 44 -9.68 21.95 -17.04
CA PRO A 44 -9.74 20.72 -17.84
C PRO A 44 -8.36 20.17 -18.24
N GLU A 45 -7.37 21.06 -18.40
CA GLU A 45 -5.99 20.70 -18.75
C GLU A 45 -5.13 20.23 -17.57
N ASP A 46 -5.64 20.32 -16.35
CA ASP A 46 -4.89 19.86 -15.18
C ASP A 46 -4.98 18.35 -15.02
N ARG A 47 -3.86 17.75 -14.65
CA ARG A 47 -3.72 16.30 -14.47
C ARG A 47 -3.55 15.94 -13.01
N LEU A 48 -4.19 14.85 -12.59
CA LEU A 48 -4.18 14.36 -11.22
C LEU A 48 -3.77 12.89 -11.18
N ALA A 49 -2.81 12.58 -10.32
CA ALA A 49 -2.55 11.22 -9.87
C ALA A 49 -2.66 11.16 -8.34
N ILE A 50 -3.11 10.01 -7.84
CA ILE A 50 -3.29 9.75 -6.42
C ILE A 50 -2.46 8.51 -6.06
N THR A 51 -1.73 8.59 -4.96
CA THR A 51 -1.09 7.43 -4.33
C THR A 51 -1.61 7.27 -2.91
N HIS A 52 -1.38 6.10 -2.31
CA HIS A 52 -1.80 5.86 -0.93
C HIS A 52 -0.85 4.92 -0.22
N GLY A 53 -0.77 5.03 1.11
CA GLY A 53 -0.18 3.99 1.97
C GLY A 53 -1.11 2.78 2.10
N ASN A 54 -0.58 1.66 2.61
CA ASN A 54 -1.34 0.43 2.85
C ASN A 54 -1.03 -0.24 4.19
N GLY A 55 -0.24 0.39 5.07
CA GLY A 55 0.32 -0.26 6.27
C GLY A 55 -0.72 -1.03 7.12
N PRO A 56 -1.84 -0.40 7.53
CA PRO A 56 -2.86 -1.11 8.30
C PRO A 56 -3.54 -2.25 7.51
N GLN A 57 -3.79 -2.06 6.21
CA GLN A 57 -4.45 -3.05 5.35
C GLN A 57 -3.55 -4.26 5.10
N ALA A 58 -2.28 -4.01 4.76
CA ALA A 58 -1.27 -5.05 4.58
C ALA A 58 -1.04 -5.81 5.89
N GLY A 59 -0.99 -5.11 7.04
CA GLY A 59 -0.91 -5.73 8.36
C GLY A 59 -2.06 -6.69 8.64
N ASN A 60 -3.31 -6.24 8.42
CA ASN A 60 -4.49 -7.09 8.62
C ASN A 60 -4.52 -8.28 7.66
N LEU A 61 -4.14 -8.09 6.39
CA LEU A 61 -4.08 -9.18 5.42
C LEU A 61 -2.98 -10.20 5.77
N LEU A 62 -1.81 -9.77 6.24
CA LEU A 62 -0.76 -10.67 6.71
C LEU A 62 -1.23 -11.53 7.88
N VAL A 63 -2.00 -10.96 8.82
CA VAL A 63 -2.64 -11.72 9.91
C VAL A 63 -3.62 -12.75 9.35
N GLN A 64 -4.40 -12.40 8.31
CA GLN A 64 -5.30 -13.35 7.65
C GLN A 64 -4.55 -14.48 6.94
N GLN A 65 -3.43 -14.17 6.25
CA GLN A 65 -2.57 -15.19 5.63
C GLN A 65 -2.07 -16.18 6.69
N GLU A 66 -1.59 -15.65 7.82
CA GLU A 66 -1.05 -16.42 8.93
C GLU A 66 -2.10 -17.32 9.59
N LEU A 67 -3.26 -16.78 9.96
CA LEU A 67 -4.35 -17.55 10.58
C LEU A 67 -4.99 -18.55 9.60
N GLY A 68 -4.95 -18.25 8.30
CA GLY A 68 -5.51 -19.08 7.23
C GLY A 68 -4.59 -20.21 6.75
N LYS A 69 -3.27 -20.13 7.01
CA LYS A 69 -2.24 -20.97 6.37
C LYS A 69 -2.44 -22.48 6.50
N ALA A 70 -3.09 -22.92 7.60
CA ALA A 70 -3.38 -24.33 7.83
C ALA A 70 -4.47 -24.92 6.90
N LYS A 71 -5.27 -24.06 6.25
CA LYS A 71 -6.36 -24.46 5.35
C LYS A 71 -6.17 -23.97 3.92
N VAL A 72 -5.57 -22.79 3.75
CA VAL A 72 -5.32 -22.13 2.46
C VAL A 72 -3.85 -21.68 2.46
N PRO A 73 -3.04 -22.07 1.46
CA PRO A 73 -1.65 -21.65 1.41
C PRO A 73 -1.50 -20.14 1.52
N ALA A 74 -0.66 -19.68 2.46
CA ALA A 74 -0.35 -18.27 2.63
C ALA A 74 0.35 -17.71 1.39
N GLN A 75 0.02 -16.47 1.03
CA GLN A 75 0.70 -15.74 -0.05
C GLN A 75 1.80 -14.84 0.48
N SER A 76 2.80 -14.59 -0.37
CA SER A 76 3.96 -13.75 -0.06
C SER A 76 3.57 -12.28 0.11
N MET A 77 4.44 -11.52 0.78
CA MET A 77 4.14 -10.13 1.15
C MET A 77 3.93 -9.20 -0.06
N ASP A 78 4.64 -9.41 -1.17
CA ASP A 78 4.44 -8.68 -2.42
C ASP A 78 3.05 -8.91 -3.01
N VAL A 79 2.54 -10.15 -2.94
CA VAL A 79 1.18 -10.50 -3.37
C VAL A 79 0.15 -9.89 -2.43
N VAL A 80 0.39 -9.87 -1.11
CA VAL A 80 -0.44 -9.11 -0.16
C VAL A 80 -0.42 -7.61 -0.50
N GLY A 81 0.75 -7.07 -0.88
CA GLY A 81 0.88 -5.72 -1.42
C GLY A 81 -0.05 -5.48 -2.61
N ALA A 82 -0.06 -6.40 -3.58
CA ALA A 82 -0.95 -6.36 -4.74
C ALA A 82 -2.44 -6.41 -4.33
N MET A 83 -2.81 -7.25 -3.37
CA MET A 83 -4.18 -7.30 -2.82
C MET A 83 -4.60 -5.94 -2.25
N THR A 84 -3.72 -5.27 -1.51
CA THR A 84 -4.04 -3.95 -0.93
C THR A 84 -4.22 -2.87 -2.00
N GLN A 85 -3.50 -2.94 -3.13
CA GLN A 85 -3.72 -2.01 -4.25
C GLN A 85 -5.11 -2.20 -4.85
N GLY A 86 -5.53 -3.44 -5.06
CA GLY A 86 -6.89 -3.75 -5.51
C GLY A 86 -7.95 -3.30 -4.51
N GLN A 87 -7.78 -3.62 -3.23
CA GLN A 87 -8.72 -3.29 -2.16
C GLN A 87 -8.90 -1.77 -2.01
N ILE A 88 -7.81 -1.04 -1.77
CA ILE A 88 -7.85 0.40 -1.49
C ILE A 88 -8.15 1.18 -2.77
N GLY A 89 -7.55 0.77 -3.90
CA GLY A 89 -7.82 1.35 -5.21
C GLY A 89 -9.30 1.28 -5.57
N TYR A 90 -9.94 0.14 -5.32
CA TYR A 90 -11.40 -0.02 -5.47
C TYR A 90 -12.18 0.96 -4.58
N MET A 91 -11.88 1.02 -3.28
CA MET A 91 -12.59 1.90 -2.34
C MET A 91 -12.48 3.37 -2.76
N LEU A 92 -11.26 3.84 -3.04
CA LEU A 92 -11.01 5.22 -3.46
C LEU A 92 -11.63 5.54 -4.83
N GLN A 93 -11.51 4.62 -5.80
CA GLN A 93 -12.09 4.80 -7.12
C GLN A 93 -13.60 4.92 -7.02
N GLN A 94 -14.26 3.99 -6.32
CA GLN A 94 -15.71 3.98 -6.16
C GLN A 94 -16.21 5.28 -5.48
N THR A 95 -15.61 5.66 -4.35
CA THR A 95 -16.10 6.82 -3.61
C THR A 95 -15.83 8.13 -4.35
N LEU A 96 -14.69 8.25 -5.06
CA LEU A 96 -14.40 9.43 -5.87
C LEU A 96 -15.34 9.53 -7.07
N MET A 97 -15.58 8.42 -7.79
CA MET A 97 -16.51 8.42 -8.93
C MET A 97 -17.92 8.86 -8.52
N ASN A 98 -18.41 8.40 -7.36
CA ASN A 98 -19.71 8.83 -6.83
C ASN A 98 -19.75 10.35 -6.60
N TYR A 99 -18.72 10.93 -5.97
CA TYR A 99 -18.66 12.38 -5.75
C TYR A 99 -18.55 13.19 -7.04
N LEU A 100 -17.80 12.69 -8.03
CA LEU A 100 -17.70 13.33 -9.33
C LEU A 100 -19.05 13.32 -10.05
N ALA A 101 -19.75 12.19 -10.04
CA ALA A 101 -21.10 12.06 -10.59
C ALA A 101 -22.09 13.02 -9.90
N ASP A 102 -22.13 13.04 -8.56
CA ASP A 102 -22.98 13.95 -7.78
C ASP A 102 -22.66 15.43 -8.05
N SER A 103 -21.43 15.73 -8.46
CA SER A 103 -20.96 17.08 -8.78
C SER A 103 -21.08 17.44 -10.27
N GLY A 104 -21.62 16.56 -11.10
CA GLY A 104 -21.72 16.76 -12.55
C GLY A 104 -20.36 16.83 -13.27
N LEU A 105 -19.31 16.26 -12.68
CA LEU A 105 -17.97 16.23 -13.24
C LEU A 105 -17.73 14.91 -13.98
N ASP A 106 -17.55 15.00 -15.29
CA ASP A 106 -17.21 13.84 -16.14
C ASP A 106 -15.69 13.72 -16.27
N ARG A 107 -15.05 13.07 -15.28
CA ARG A 107 -13.64 12.70 -15.33
C ARG A 107 -13.47 11.23 -14.96
N PRO A 108 -12.92 10.38 -15.85
CA PRO A 108 -12.71 8.98 -15.54
C PRO A 108 -11.68 8.82 -14.42
N VAL A 109 -11.90 7.84 -13.55
CA VAL A 109 -11.00 7.46 -12.45
C VAL A 109 -10.61 6.01 -12.66
N CYS A 110 -9.32 5.70 -12.55
CA CYS A 110 -8.81 4.34 -12.72
C CYS A 110 -7.73 4.01 -11.69
N ALA A 111 -7.95 2.96 -10.91
CA ALA A 111 -6.95 2.33 -10.06
C ALA A 111 -6.14 1.31 -10.86
N VAL A 112 -4.82 1.41 -10.75
CA VAL A 112 -3.87 0.61 -11.52
C VAL A 112 -3.03 -0.20 -10.55
N VAL A 113 -3.06 -1.52 -10.72
CA VAL A 113 -2.07 -2.38 -10.07
C VAL A 113 -0.73 -2.14 -10.74
N ASN A 114 0.29 -1.82 -9.95
CA ASN A 114 1.60 -1.49 -10.48
C ASN A 114 2.75 -1.97 -9.57
N GLN A 115 3.85 -2.25 -10.24
CA GLN A 115 5.11 -2.73 -9.70
C GLN A 115 6.11 -1.58 -9.59
N VAL A 116 7.03 -1.71 -8.64
CA VAL A 116 8.14 -0.79 -8.43
C VAL A 116 9.43 -1.60 -8.39
N LEU A 117 10.33 -1.25 -9.32
CA LEU A 117 11.64 -1.83 -9.41
C LEU A 117 12.46 -1.39 -8.19
N VAL A 118 13.07 -2.36 -7.53
CA VAL A 118 14.02 -2.18 -6.42
C VAL A 118 15.31 -2.91 -6.75
N THR A 119 16.40 -2.58 -6.06
CA THR A 119 17.69 -3.27 -6.26
C THR A 119 17.71 -4.57 -5.44
N LYS A 120 18.17 -5.66 -6.06
CA LYS A 120 18.42 -6.93 -5.35
C LYS A 120 19.57 -6.82 -4.34
N ASP A 121 20.42 -5.81 -4.51
CA ASP A 121 21.61 -5.56 -3.69
C ASP A 121 21.31 -4.57 -2.55
N ASP A 122 20.04 -4.32 -2.23
CA ASP A 122 19.66 -3.40 -1.16
C ASP A 122 20.12 -3.97 0.19
N PRO A 123 20.86 -3.21 1.01
CA PRO A 123 21.32 -3.67 2.33
C PRO A 123 20.19 -4.20 3.21
N GLU A 124 18.96 -3.68 3.07
CA GLU A 124 17.81 -4.13 3.86
C GLU A 124 17.39 -5.59 3.59
N PHE A 125 17.78 -6.18 2.44
CA PHE A 125 17.56 -7.60 2.16
C PHE A 125 18.53 -8.53 2.88
N PHE A 126 19.61 -8.01 3.46
CA PHE A 126 20.68 -8.83 4.04
C PHE A 126 20.77 -8.68 5.56
N GLY A 127 20.95 -9.82 6.24
CA GLY A 127 21.18 -9.87 7.69
C GLY A 127 19.97 -9.40 8.50
N ASP A 128 20.20 -8.50 9.44
CA ASP A 128 19.19 -7.93 10.35
C ASP A 128 18.87 -6.48 10.00
N ALA A 129 19.17 -6.00 8.79
CA ALA A 129 19.04 -4.58 8.44
C ALA A 129 17.60 -4.11 8.21
N ALA A 130 16.68 -5.00 7.81
CA ALA A 130 15.26 -4.72 7.55
C ALA A 130 14.64 -3.74 8.56
N SER A 131 14.12 -2.61 8.08
CA SER A 131 13.80 -1.46 8.93
C SER A 131 12.30 -1.25 9.13
N LYS A 132 11.47 -1.66 8.17
CA LYS A 132 10.06 -1.29 8.10
C LYS A 132 9.20 -2.23 8.93
N PRO A 133 8.49 -1.72 9.96
CA PRO A 133 7.70 -2.56 10.84
C PRO A 133 6.32 -2.87 10.26
N VAL A 134 5.95 -4.16 10.27
CA VAL A 134 4.70 -4.70 9.72
C VAL A 134 3.94 -5.54 10.76
N GLY A 135 2.63 -5.72 10.53
CA GLY A 135 1.78 -6.53 11.41
C GLY A 135 1.60 -5.95 12.82
N ASN A 136 1.22 -6.83 13.75
CA ASN A 136 0.87 -6.50 15.13
C ASN A 136 2.09 -6.18 16.01
N PHE A 137 1.86 -5.51 17.13
CA PHE A 137 2.83 -5.38 18.22
C PHE A 137 2.81 -6.63 19.10
N PHE A 138 3.99 -7.02 19.57
CA PHE A 138 4.22 -8.18 20.43
C PHE A 138 4.89 -7.77 21.74
N THR A 139 4.65 -8.52 22.82
CA THR A 139 5.54 -8.53 23.98
C THR A 139 6.88 -9.17 23.64
N GLU A 140 7.86 -9.12 24.54
CA GLU A 140 9.14 -9.79 24.33
C GLU A 140 8.98 -11.31 24.28
N GLU A 141 8.11 -11.87 25.13
CA GLU A 141 7.81 -13.30 25.16
C GLU A 141 7.13 -13.75 23.86
N GLU A 142 6.09 -13.04 23.42
CA GLU A 142 5.41 -13.29 22.15
C GLU A 142 6.40 -13.21 20.96
N ALA A 143 7.31 -12.22 20.98
CA ALA A 143 8.33 -12.08 19.94
C ALA A 143 9.32 -13.25 19.92
N GLN A 144 9.72 -13.76 21.09
CA GLN A 144 10.62 -14.93 21.19
C GLN A 144 9.95 -16.21 20.69
N GLU A 145 8.67 -16.41 20.99
CA GLU A 145 7.88 -17.54 20.49
C GLU A 145 7.79 -17.48 18.96
N ILE A 146 7.40 -16.33 18.40
CA ILE A 146 7.34 -16.16 16.94
C ILE A 146 8.70 -16.38 16.30
N LYS A 147 9.80 -15.91 16.91
CA LYS A 147 11.15 -16.13 16.37
C LYS A 147 11.58 -17.59 16.40
N CYS A 148 11.09 -18.38 17.37
CA CYS A 148 11.31 -19.82 17.40
C CYS A 148 10.53 -20.54 16.30
N GLU A 149 9.27 -20.13 16.06
CA GLU A 149 8.42 -20.70 14.99
C GLU A 149 8.88 -20.27 13.59
N HIS A 150 9.39 -19.04 13.48
CA HIS A 150 9.82 -18.38 12.25
C HIS A 150 11.25 -17.82 12.39
N PRO A 151 12.29 -18.68 12.35
CA PRO A 151 13.68 -18.26 12.49
C PRO A 151 14.11 -17.19 11.46
N GLU A 152 13.45 -17.14 10.32
CA GLU A 152 13.67 -16.19 9.23
C GLU A 152 13.14 -14.77 9.52
N TYR A 153 12.18 -14.61 10.43
CA TYR A 153 11.59 -13.29 10.70
C TYR A 153 12.56 -12.38 11.45
N ILE A 154 12.77 -11.18 10.94
CA ILE A 154 13.49 -10.14 11.67
C ILE A 154 12.46 -9.47 12.59
N ILE A 155 12.65 -9.56 13.90
CA ILE A 155 11.76 -8.94 14.89
C ILE A 155 12.56 -7.93 15.68
N LYS A 156 12.13 -6.67 15.65
CA LYS A 156 12.84 -5.55 16.28
C LYS A 156 11.95 -4.83 17.26
N LYS A 157 12.59 -4.24 18.27
CA LYS A 157 11.95 -3.28 19.15
C LYS A 157 11.69 -1.99 18.38
N VAL A 158 10.45 -1.55 18.36
CA VAL A 158 9.99 -0.32 17.70
C VAL A 158 9.42 0.65 18.74
N LYS A 159 9.32 1.93 18.37
CA LYS A 159 8.60 2.94 19.18
C LYS A 159 7.10 2.79 18.88
N PRO A 160 6.20 2.81 19.88
CA PRO A 160 6.25 3.62 21.11
C PRO A 160 6.57 2.82 22.40
N ASN A 161 6.65 3.52 23.54
CA ASN A 161 6.88 2.92 24.86
C ASN A 161 5.64 2.13 25.34
N GLY A 162 5.87 1.03 26.05
CA GLY A 162 4.83 0.14 26.61
C GLY A 162 5.35 -1.29 26.74
N ASP A 163 4.46 -2.25 26.99
CA ASP A 163 4.83 -3.67 27.13
C ASP A 163 4.86 -4.40 25.78
N ARG A 164 4.09 -3.93 24.78
CA ARG A 164 4.08 -4.47 23.42
C ARG A 164 4.84 -3.57 22.46
N VAL A 165 6.14 -3.82 22.35
CA VAL A 165 7.11 -2.95 21.66
C VAL A 165 7.90 -3.65 20.58
N TRP A 166 7.57 -4.91 20.28
CA TRP A 166 8.24 -5.70 19.26
C TRP A 166 7.35 -5.82 18.03
N ARG A 167 7.93 -5.69 16.84
CA ARG A 167 7.24 -5.92 15.56
C ARG A 167 8.15 -6.67 14.61
N ARG A 168 7.55 -7.49 13.74
CA ARG A 168 8.24 -8.01 12.56
C ARG A 168 8.66 -6.82 11.70
N THR A 169 9.91 -6.80 11.28
CA THR A 169 10.44 -5.86 10.30
C THR A 169 10.77 -6.57 9.01
N VAL A 170 10.52 -5.89 7.90
CA VAL A 170 10.76 -6.38 6.55
C VAL A 170 11.59 -5.35 5.79
N PRO A 171 12.28 -5.78 4.71
CA PRO A 171 13.04 -4.86 3.89
C PRO A 171 12.17 -3.71 3.37
N SER A 172 12.72 -2.51 3.28
CA SER A 172 12.06 -1.35 2.67
C SER A 172 13.01 -0.63 1.71
N PRO A 173 13.41 -1.31 0.62
CA PRO A 173 14.39 -0.80 -0.31
C PRO A 173 13.91 0.47 -0.99
N ASP A 174 14.87 1.32 -1.37
CA ASP A 174 14.55 2.54 -2.09
C ASP A 174 13.99 2.23 -3.49
N PRO A 175 12.87 2.89 -3.90
CA PRO A 175 12.26 2.65 -5.19
C PRO A 175 13.15 3.22 -6.32
N ILE A 176 13.46 2.40 -7.32
CA ILE A 176 14.25 2.82 -8.50
C ILE A 176 13.34 3.38 -9.59
N ALA A 177 12.29 2.64 -9.95
CA ALA A 177 11.39 3.03 -11.04
C ALA A 177 10.02 2.37 -10.91
N ASN A 178 8.97 3.07 -11.33
CA ASN A 178 7.66 2.47 -11.53
C ASN A 178 7.62 1.76 -12.88
N VAL A 179 7.36 0.45 -12.87
CA VAL A 179 7.44 -0.40 -14.07
C VAL A 179 6.35 -0.01 -15.08
N GLU A 180 5.15 0.31 -14.61
CA GLU A 180 4.01 0.74 -15.43
C GLU A 180 3.94 2.26 -15.64
N SER A 181 5.04 3.00 -15.36
CA SER A 181 5.09 4.46 -15.48
C SER A 181 4.63 5.00 -16.83
N GLU A 182 5.00 4.35 -17.94
CA GLU A 182 4.57 4.75 -19.29
C GLU A 182 3.05 4.61 -19.50
N ALA A 183 2.45 3.52 -19.04
CA ALA A 183 1.01 3.31 -19.13
C ALA A 183 0.26 4.31 -18.25
N ILE A 184 0.72 4.49 -16.99
CA ILE A 184 0.18 5.46 -16.05
C ILE A 184 0.27 6.88 -16.63
N LYS A 185 1.42 7.26 -17.18
CA LYS A 185 1.63 8.57 -17.79
C LYS A 185 0.64 8.81 -18.95
N ARG A 186 0.43 7.82 -19.82
CA ARG A 186 -0.55 7.95 -20.92
C ARG A 186 -1.97 8.16 -20.43
N MET A 187 -2.39 7.42 -19.40
CA MET A 187 -3.71 7.61 -18.78
C MET A 187 -3.86 8.99 -18.16
N VAL A 188 -2.85 9.43 -17.39
CA VAL A 188 -2.81 10.76 -16.79
C VAL A 188 -2.83 11.84 -17.88
N ASP A 189 -2.05 11.70 -18.95
CA ASP A 189 -2.01 12.66 -20.05
C ASP A 189 -3.35 12.77 -20.79
N ALA A 190 -4.10 11.66 -20.88
CA ALA A 190 -5.46 11.60 -21.42
C ALA A 190 -6.54 12.21 -20.50
N GLY A 191 -6.16 12.72 -19.31
CA GLY A 191 -7.07 13.38 -18.38
C GLY A 191 -7.73 12.45 -17.34
N ILE A 192 -7.40 11.15 -17.39
CA ILE A 192 -7.85 10.15 -16.41
C ILE A 192 -7.20 10.45 -15.06
N ILE A 193 -7.99 10.43 -13.99
CA ILE A 193 -7.50 10.48 -12.63
C ILE A 193 -6.99 9.08 -12.27
N VAL A 194 -5.67 8.94 -12.18
CA VAL A 194 -5.05 7.64 -11.93
C VAL A 194 -4.74 7.47 -10.44
N ILE A 195 -5.21 6.37 -9.85
CA ILE A 195 -4.81 5.91 -8.52
C ILE A 195 -3.77 4.81 -8.72
N ALA A 196 -2.53 5.05 -8.29
CA ALA A 196 -1.42 4.11 -8.49
C ALA A 196 -0.40 4.20 -7.35
N SER A 197 0.60 3.34 -7.38
CA SER A 197 1.64 3.20 -6.35
C SER A 197 1.05 2.99 -4.96
N GLY A 198 -0.02 2.18 -4.88
CA GLY A 198 -0.63 1.82 -3.61
C GLY A 198 0.35 1.04 -2.73
N GLY A 199 0.54 1.49 -1.50
CA GLY A 199 1.56 0.96 -0.58
C GLY A 199 3.00 1.30 -0.95
N GLY A 200 3.21 2.17 -1.96
CA GLY A 200 4.52 2.42 -2.56
C GLY A 200 4.76 1.64 -3.86
N GLY A 201 3.86 0.74 -4.25
CA GLY A 201 4.05 -0.17 -5.41
C GLY A 201 4.42 -1.59 -4.98
N ILE A 202 4.15 -2.58 -5.84
CA ILE A 202 4.57 -3.98 -5.58
C ILE A 202 6.07 -4.09 -5.85
N PRO A 203 6.91 -4.36 -4.85
CA PRO A 203 8.36 -4.42 -5.04
C PRO A 203 8.75 -5.61 -5.93
N VAL A 204 9.53 -5.32 -6.97
CA VAL A 204 10.06 -6.33 -7.89
C VAL A 204 11.53 -6.09 -8.19
N ILE A 205 12.27 -7.16 -8.44
CA ILE A 205 13.60 -7.11 -9.04
C ILE A 205 13.50 -7.52 -10.51
N LYS A 206 14.49 -7.09 -11.30
CA LYS A 206 14.61 -7.47 -12.71
C LYS A 206 15.86 -8.32 -12.91
N ASP A 207 15.71 -9.49 -13.50
CA ASP A 207 16.84 -10.39 -13.78
C ASP A 207 17.60 -9.97 -15.06
N ASP A 208 18.72 -10.66 -15.33
CA ASP A 208 19.58 -10.39 -16.50
C ASP A 208 18.88 -10.71 -17.83
N HIS A 209 17.80 -11.50 -17.81
CA HIS A 209 16.94 -11.80 -18.96
C HIS A 209 15.81 -10.76 -19.14
N GLY A 210 15.69 -9.83 -18.20
CA GLY A 210 14.68 -8.77 -18.21
C GLY A 210 13.32 -9.18 -17.63
N HIS A 211 13.22 -10.34 -16.97
CA HIS A 211 12.01 -10.76 -16.27
C HIS A 211 11.90 -10.10 -14.90
N TYR A 212 10.66 -9.83 -14.48
CA TYR A 212 10.35 -9.30 -13.16
C TYR A 212 10.01 -10.43 -12.20
N THR A 213 10.51 -10.35 -10.97
CA THR A 213 10.16 -11.25 -9.86
C THR A 213 9.83 -10.43 -8.62
N GLY A 214 8.71 -10.75 -7.97
CA GLY A 214 8.29 -10.12 -6.72
C GLY A 214 9.25 -10.46 -5.57
N VAL A 215 9.45 -9.50 -4.67
CA VAL A 215 10.29 -9.65 -3.48
C VAL A 215 9.55 -9.17 -2.24
N GLU A 216 9.74 -9.79 -1.08
CA GLU A 216 9.04 -9.37 0.14
C GLU A 216 9.66 -8.08 0.71
N ALA A 217 8.94 -6.95 0.57
CA ALA A 217 9.31 -5.62 1.08
C ALA A 217 8.09 -4.68 1.29
#